data_AF-A0A196SEP3-F1
#
_entry.id   AF-A0A196SEP3-F1
#
_cell.length_a   1.000
_cell.length_b   1.000
_cell.length_c   1.000
_cell.angle_alpha   90.00
_cell.angle_beta   90.00
_cell.angle_gamma   90.00
#
_symmetry.space_group_name_H-M   'P 1'
#
loop_
_entity.id
_entity.type
_entity.pdbx_description
1 polymer ?
#
loop_
_entity_poly.entity_id
_entity_poly.type
_entity_poly.pdbx_seq_one_letter_code
_entity_poly.pdbx_strand_id
1 'polypeptide(L)'
;MKEDDRTKASSIADSIIKVNKDFESSMIRKYLDPKTEIQMLLQPVRTRFLFHFLYNASTNTISNTHYYILYIQNFSQFYLPFFTRLLQSLFPQTDLSSILTEFFAQLVVILRLRLDPDLDSIIHNQLQLDDDAFSSLQDASRSLFQSLLSHAMRFDDHTAALWGIRDASARLLSAFQRETVFGYWVQADAELYGECWRELGLEKAEAKKREMVLHVMMDKIEHICGIEAQAMYVQIVLLPSLRALTSLLPSAVTTDWPAFATWLAAWFAAFASLLRLFAAAQQHPTLSALLETDDALAAAFQVEEDSLAGLKQSVVQRAVDGLAEALKTGVVEEVLLTEYYTCSDYTTSLDDHAVRAIERAQERLEQEVTLMRNSIPEERIQRGIVFRCLRLLDKEVKERTLFIHYNRGGQEALIRVLKRIVEMRSVLEVDSLQPFPCTESVIAVLELSDMQVHSLMQRIDDKDSTREESYYQQYLVVVEKCP
;
A
#
# COMPACT_ATOMS: atom_id res chain seq x y z
N MET A 1 -10.00 -7.76 46.35
CA MET A 1 -11.07 -7.78 47.39
C MET A 1 -11.74 -9.15 47.40
N LYS A 2 -12.29 -9.60 48.54
CA LYS A 2 -12.85 -10.96 48.73
C LYS A 2 -14.37 -10.94 48.49
N GLU A 3 -14.96 -12.11 48.18
CA GLU A 3 -16.42 -12.35 47.99
C GLU A 3 -17.30 -11.57 49.00
N ASP A 4 -16.84 -11.52 50.25
CA ASP A 4 -17.50 -10.90 51.40
C ASP A 4 -17.78 -9.38 51.24
N ASP A 5 -16.95 -8.68 50.46
CA ASP A 5 -17.12 -7.25 50.20
C ASP A 5 -18.27 -6.98 49.21
N ARG A 6 -18.53 -7.90 48.27
CA ARG A 6 -19.64 -7.80 47.31
C ARG A 6 -20.99 -8.00 48.01
N THR A 7 -21.07 -8.96 48.93
CA THR A 7 -22.28 -9.24 49.72
C THR A 7 -22.63 -8.07 50.63
N LYS A 8 -21.62 -7.45 51.27
CA LYS A 8 -21.81 -6.24 52.08
C LYS A 8 -22.28 -5.05 51.25
N ALA A 9 -21.65 -4.80 50.09
CA ALA A 9 -22.09 -3.73 49.20
C ALA A 9 -23.55 -3.93 48.76
N SER A 10 -23.92 -5.15 48.39
CA SER A 10 -25.32 -5.49 48.03
C SER A 10 -26.31 -5.20 49.16
N SER A 11 -26.00 -5.65 50.39
CA SER A 11 -26.87 -5.43 51.56
C SER A 11 -27.03 -3.95 51.91
N ILE A 12 -25.96 -3.15 51.74
CA ILE A 12 -26.01 -1.69 51.90
C ILE A 12 -26.89 -1.07 50.82
N ALA A 13 -26.79 -1.51 49.56
CA ALA A 13 -27.67 -1.04 48.48
C ALA A 13 -29.13 -1.33 48.80
N ASP A 14 -29.45 -2.56 49.21
CA ASP A 14 -30.83 -2.95 49.54
C ASP A 14 -31.39 -2.12 50.71
N SER A 15 -30.55 -1.80 51.69
CA SER A 15 -30.90 -0.93 52.83
C SER A 15 -31.15 0.52 52.38
N ILE A 16 -30.28 1.09 51.55
CA ILE A 16 -30.44 2.46 51.01
C ILE A 16 -31.67 2.54 50.11
N ILE A 17 -31.88 1.54 49.25
CA ILE A 17 -33.06 1.45 48.37
C ILE A 17 -34.34 1.37 49.19
N LYS A 18 -34.35 0.61 50.28
CA LYS A 18 -35.51 0.52 51.18
C LYS A 18 -35.82 1.86 51.84
N VAL A 19 -34.80 2.53 52.39
CA VAL A 19 -34.95 3.88 52.97
C VAL A 19 -35.44 4.88 51.91
N ASN A 20 -34.94 4.78 50.68
CA ASN A 20 -35.33 5.66 49.58
C ASN A 20 -36.79 5.42 49.12
N LYS A 21 -37.27 4.17 49.15
CA LYS A 21 -38.68 3.85 48.92
C LYS A 21 -39.58 4.45 50.00
N ASP A 22 -39.14 4.45 51.26
CA ASP A 22 -39.88 5.10 52.34
C ASP A 22 -39.88 6.65 52.18
N PHE A 23 -38.84 7.19 51.52
CA PHE A 23 -38.69 8.61 51.15
C PHE A 23 -39.50 9.04 49.91
N GLU A 24 -40.11 8.11 49.17
CA GLU A 24 -40.95 8.35 47.96
C GLU A 24 -42.13 9.28 48.21
N SER A 25 -42.50 9.48 49.47
CA SER A 25 -43.56 10.38 49.90
C SER A 25 -43.18 11.87 49.88
N SER A 26 -41.93 12.25 49.60
CA SER A 26 -41.46 13.64 49.59
C SER A 26 -41.28 14.23 48.18
N MET A 27 -41.65 15.50 47.98
CA MET A 27 -41.59 16.26 46.70
C MET A 27 -40.19 16.38 46.05
N ILE A 28 -39.15 15.79 46.61
CA ILE A 28 -37.74 16.06 46.28
C ILE A 28 -37.30 15.36 44.98
N ARG A 29 -37.89 14.22 44.60
CA ARG A 29 -37.48 13.46 43.39
C ARG A 29 -37.56 14.24 42.08
N LYS A 30 -38.42 15.26 41.98
CA LYS A 30 -38.56 16.09 40.77
C LYS A 30 -37.34 17.00 40.54
N TYR A 31 -36.48 17.16 41.54
CA TYR A 31 -35.30 18.04 41.50
C TYR A 31 -33.97 17.28 41.46
N LEU A 32 -33.99 15.94 41.42
CA LEU A 32 -32.78 15.12 41.28
C LEU A 32 -32.32 15.13 39.81
N ASP A 33 -31.07 15.47 39.59
CA ASP A 33 -30.40 15.49 38.28
C ASP A 33 -29.35 14.36 38.23
N PRO A 34 -29.55 13.30 37.41
CA PRO A 34 -28.74 12.09 37.44
C PRO A 34 -27.22 12.33 37.47
N LYS A 35 -26.75 13.34 36.73
CA LYS A 35 -25.35 13.74 36.70
C LYS A 35 -24.85 14.22 38.07
N THR A 36 -25.59 15.11 38.72
CA THR A 36 -25.26 15.63 40.05
C THR A 36 -25.24 14.52 41.10
N GLU A 37 -26.22 13.62 41.12
CA GLU A 37 -26.24 12.52 42.10
C GLU A 37 -25.14 11.49 41.86
N ILE A 38 -24.86 11.14 40.60
CA ILE A 38 -23.74 10.26 40.24
C ILE A 38 -22.41 10.89 40.70
N GLN A 39 -22.22 12.19 40.50
CA GLN A 39 -21.04 12.90 41.00
C GLN A 39 -20.89 12.80 42.51
N MET A 40 -21.98 12.99 43.26
CA MET A 40 -21.95 12.87 44.72
C MET A 40 -21.61 11.44 45.17
N LEU A 41 -22.15 10.43 44.50
CA LEU A 41 -21.87 9.02 44.79
C LEU A 41 -20.41 8.63 44.48
N LEU A 42 -19.80 9.26 43.47
CA LEU A 42 -18.40 9.02 43.10
C LEU A 42 -17.40 9.89 43.89
N GLN A 43 -17.85 10.82 44.73
CA GLN A 43 -16.97 11.68 45.51
C GLN A 43 -15.97 10.92 46.41
N PRO A 44 -16.33 9.82 47.10
CA PRO A 44 -15.36 9.02 47.85
C PRO A 44 -14.27 8.39 46.97
N VAL A 45 -14.64 8.00 45.75
CA VAL A 45 -13.72 7.43 44.75
C VAL A 45 -12.75 8.52 44.29
N ARG A 46 -13.28 9.70 43.95
CA ARG A 46 -12.50 10.87 43.57
C ARG A 46 -11.48 11.24 44.65
N THR A 47 -11.89 11.30 45.92
CA THR A 47 -10.99 11.64 47.03
C THR A 47 -9.87 10.61 47.20
N ARG A 48 -10.19 9.31 47.12
CA ARG A 48 -9.16 8.25 47.17
C ARG A 48 -8.21 8.29 45.97
N PHE A 49 -8.76 8.55 44.79
CA PHE A 49 -7.99 8.70 43.57
C PHE A 49 -6.98 9.84 43.69
N LEU A 50 -7.43 11.02 44.11
CA LEU A 50 -6.57 12.19 44.34
C LEU A 50 -5.47 11.90 45.37
N PHE A 51 -5.84 11.28 46.49
CA PHE A 51 -4.87 10.91 47.52
C PHE A 51 -3.78 9.98 46.96
N HIS A 52 -4.17 8.92 46.26
CA HIS A 52 -3.20 7.95 45.75
C HIS A 52 -2.38 8.49 44.56
N PHE A 53 -2.98 9.16 43.58
CA PHE A 53 -2.27 9.44 42.32
C PHE A 53 -1.78 10.88 42.18
N LEU A 54 -2.19 11.79 43.08
CA LEU A 54 -1.71 13.18 43.06
C LEU A 54 -0.98 13.58 44.35
N TYR A 55 -1.46 13.17 45.52
CA TYR A 55 -0.89 13.65 46.79
C TYR A 55 0.12 12.69 47.44
N ASN A 56 0.06 11.40 47.12
CA ASN A 56 1.01 10.43 47.65
C ASN A 56 2.28 10.38 46.80
N ALA A 57 3.40 10.81 47.38
CA ALA A 57 4.70 10.86 46.71
C ALA A 57 5.18 9.50 46.17
N SER A 58 4.76 8.37 46.77
CA SER A 58 5.19 7.04 46.30
C SER A 58 4.45 6.55 45.04
N THR A 59 3.31 7.16 44.71
CA THR A 59 2.45 6.74 43.60
C THR A 59 2.13 7.87 42.61
N ASN A 60 2.60 9.10 42.90
CA ASN A 60 2.63 10.23 42.00
C ASN A 60 3.89 10.17 41.12
N THR A 61 3.96 9.18 40.22
CA THR A 61 5.05 9.04 39.26
C THR A 61 4.51 8.77 37.85
N ILE A 62 5.11 9.43 36.86
CA ILE A 62 4.71 9.26 35.46
C ILE A 62 5.24 7.94 34.85
N SER A 63 6.17 7.27 35.53
CA SER A 63 6.66 5.93 35.16
C SER A 63 5.59 4.84 35.24
N ASN A 64 4.52 5.09 36.01
CA ASN A 64 3.49 4.14 36.39
C ASN A 64 2.09 4.60 35.96
N THR A 65 2.01 5.20 34.78
CA THR A 65 0.80 5.86 34.24
C THR A 65 -0.40 4.93 34.04
N HIS A 66 -0.19 3.64 33.77
CA HIS A 66 -1.29 2.71 33.56
C HIS A 66 -2.05 2.33 34.86
N TYR A 67 -1.45 2.54 36.04
CA TYR A 67 -2.03 2.08 37.31
C TYR A 67 -3.32 2.81 37.69
N TYR A 68 -3.45 4.10 37.35
CA TYR A 68 -4.66 4.84 37.67
C TYR A 68 -5.84 4.47 36.75
N ILE A 69 -5.55 4.10 35.49
CA ILE A 69 -6.54 3.55 34.55
C ILE A 69 -7.01 2.17 35.07
N LEU A 70 -6.06 1.29 35.41
CA LEU A 70 -6.38 -0.01 36.01
C LEU A 70 -7.13 0.11 37.33
N TYR A 71 -6.82 1.10 38.17
CA TYR A 71 -7.53 1.33 39.42
C TYR A 71 -9.02 1.59 39.18
N ILE A 72 -9.34 2.49 38.24
CA ILE A 72 -10.73 2.82 37.91
C ILE A 72 -11.42 1.67 37.17
N GLN A 73 -10.71 0.95 36.30
CA GLN A 73 -11.26 -0.24 35.63
C GLN A 73 -11.61 -1.35 36.62
N ASN A 74 -10.73 -1.63 37.58
CA ASN A 74 -11.03 -2.58 38.64
C ASN A 74 -12.20 -2.08 39.50
N PHE A 75 -12.19 -0.81 39.90
CA PHE A 75 -13.28 -0.21 40.66
C PHE A 75 -14.64 -0.39 39.95
N SER A 76 -14.71 -0.05 38.66
CA SER A 76 -15.95 -0.20 37.89
C SER A 76 -16.38 -1.66 37.82
N GLN A 77 -15.47 -2.59 37.52
CA GLN A 77 -15.81 -4.02 37.48
C GLN A 77 -16.38 -4.56 38.80
N PHE A 78 -15.87 -4.10 39.95
CA PHE A 78 -16.32 -4.58 41.27
C PHE A 78 -17.59 -3.91 41.77
N TYR A 79 -17.73 -2.59 41.57
CA TYR A 79 -18.80 -1.81 42.21
C TYR A 79 -19.93 -1.41 41.26
N LEU A 80 -19.77 -1.54 39.94
CA LEU A 80 -20.83 -1.19 39.01
C LEU A 80 -22.14 -1.94 39.25
N PRO A 81 -22.17 -3.26 39.56
CA PRO A 81 -23.44 -3.95 39.87
C PRO A 81 -24.19 -3.38 41.09
N PHE A 82 -23.46 -2.77 42.03
CA PHE A 82 -24.05 -2.05 43.16
C PHE A 82 -24.61 -0.69 42.71
N PHE A 83 -23.81 0.10 42.00
CA PHE A 83 -24.24 1.42 41.51
C PHE A 83 -25.40 1.34 40.53
N THR A 84 -25.38 0.36 39.62
CA THR A 84 -26.48 0.09 38.69
C THR A 84 -27.81 -0.08 39.43
N ARG A 85 -27.86 -0.94 40.45
CA ARG A 85 -29.10 -1.18 41.22
C ARG A 85 -29.53 0.04 42.01
N LEU A 86 -28.58 0.75 42.61
CA LEU A 86 -28.85 1.97 43.37
C LEU A 86 -29.39 3.09 42.47
N LEU A 87 -28.74 3.34 41.34
CA LEU A 87 -29.10 4.40 40.39
C LEU A 87 -30.41 4.10 39.67
N GLN A 88 -30.68 2.85 39.28
CA GLN A 88 -31.99 2.47 38.73
C GLN A 88 -33.13 2.66 39.73
N SER A 89 -32.86 2.46 41.03
CA SER A 89 -33.84 2.75 42.09
C SER A 89 -34.05 4.25 42.31
N LEU A 90 -32.99 5.05 42.21
CA LEU A 90 -33.06 6.51 42.30
C LEU A 90 -33.74 7.14 41.07
N PHE A 91 -33.51 6.57 39.88
CA PHE A 91 -33.96 7.08 38.58
C PHE A 91 -34.76 6.02 37.80
N PRO A 92 -35.92 5.55 38.32
CA PRO A 92 -36.67 4.45 37.70
C PRO A 92 -37.25 4.77 36.32
N GLN A 93 -37.29 6.05 35.95
CA GLN A 93 -37.78 6.54 34.66
C GLN A 93 -36.66 6.79 33.63
N THR A 94 -35.39 6.68 34.03
CA THR A 94 -34.24 6.90 33.14
C THR A 94 -33.76 5.55 32.61
N ASP A 95 -33.45 5.49 31.32
CA ASP A 95 -32.90 4.27 30.74
C ASP A 95 -31.54 3.92 31.35
N LEU A 96 -31.32 2.62 31.55
CA LEU A 96 -30.09 2.12 32.15
C LEU A 96 -28.86 2.52 31.31
N SER A 97 -28.98 2.52 29.98
CA SER A 97 -27.87 2.90 29.11
C SER A 97 -27.42 4.35 29.37
N SER A 98 -28.37 5.27 29.56
CA SER A 98 -28.07 6.67 29.88
C SER A 98 -27.43 6.83 31.26
N ILE A 99 -27.93 6.12 32.27
CA ILE A 99 -27.35 6.12 33.62
C ILE A 99 -25.90 5.60 33.59
N LEU A 100 -25.65 4.49 32.90
CA LEU A 100 -24.32 3.89 32.80
C LEU A 100 -23.38 4.80 32.01
N THR A 101 -23.86 5.41 30.93
CA THR A 101 -23.08 6.38 30.15
C THR A 101 -22.64 7.56 31.02
N GLU A 102 -23.55 8.16 31.79
CA GLU A 102 -23.21 9.26 32.70
C GLU A 102 -22.26 8.80 33.82
N PHE A 103 -22.46 7.59 34.36
CA PHE A 103 -21.57 7.02 35.36
C PHE A 103 -20.13 6.89 34.84
N PHE A 104 -19.94 6.34 33.64
CA PHE A 104 -18.62 6.22 33.04
C PHE A 104 -18.06 7.58 32.60
N ALA A 105 -18.88 8.52 32.14
CA ALA A 105 -18.45 9.89 31.89
C ALA A 105 -17.86 10.54 33.14
N GLN A 106 -18.50 10.36 34.30
CA GLN A 106 -17.96 10.85 35.58
C GLN A 106 -16.69 10.10 36.04
N LEU A 107 -16.55 8.80 35.74
CA LEU A 107 -15.29 8.08 35.98
C LEU A 107 -14.15 8.59 35.08
N VAL A 108 -14.43 8.90 33.81
CA VAL A 108 -13.47 9.51 32.89
C VAL A 108 -13.05 10.89 33.41
N VAL A 109 -13.98 11.70 33.93
CA VAL A 109 -13.65 12.98 34.59
C VAL A 109 -12.66 12.78 35.74
N ILE A 110 -12.81 11.72 36.55
CA ILE A 110 -11.87 11.41 37.64
C ILE A 110 -10.50 11.00 37.07
N LEU A 111 -10.46 10.12 36.06
CA LEU A 111 -9.21 9.70 35.41
C LEU A 111 -8.43 10.89 34.85
N ARG A 112 -9.15 11.83 34.23
CA ARG A 112 -8.57 13.04 33.62
C ARG A 112 -7.92 14.00 34.61
N LEU A 113 -8.24 13.90 35.91
CA LEU A 113 -7.53 14.67 36.95
C LEU A 113 -6.03 14.33 37.00
N ARG A 114 -5.65 13.13 36.55
CA ARG A 114 -4.25 12.71 36.44
C ARG A 114 -3.76 12.65 34.99
N LEU A 115 -4.59 12.12 34.09
CA LEU A 115 -4.20 11.93 32.69
C LEU A 115 -3.90 13.26 31.98
N ASP A 116 -4.72 14.29 32.16
CA ASP A 116 -4.52 15.56 31.46
C ASP A 116 -3.15 16.22 31.83
N PRO A 117 -2.76 16.34 33.12
CA PRO A 117 -1.42 16.79 33.51
C PRO A 117 -0.27 15.91 33.00
N ASP A 118 -0.45 14.58 32.98
CA ASP A 118 0.58 13.67 32.46
C ASP A 118 0.79 13.87 30.96
N LEU A 119 -0.30 13.98 30.19
CA LEU A 119 -0.25 14.27 28.75
C LEU A 119 0.40 15.63 28.48
N ASP A 120 0.02 16.67 29.23
CA ASP A 120 0.65 17.99 29.10
C ASP A 120 2.16 17.92 29.43
N SER A 121 2.56 17.16 30.45
CA SER A 121 3.96 16.97 30.81
C SER A 121 4.75 16.23 29.72
N ILE A 122 4.16 15.20 29.10
CA ILE A 122 4.76 14.45 27.99
C ILE A 122 4.94 15.35 26.77
N ILE A 123 3.89 16.05 26.34
CA ILE A 123 3.90 16.89 25.12
C ILE A 123 4.92 18.01 25.23
N HIS A 124 5.06 18.62 26.41
CA HIS A 124 6.00 19.71 26.65
C HIS A 124 7.38 19.24 27.13
N ASN A 125 7.67 17.93 27.09
CA ASN A 125 8.94 17.34 27.51
C ASN A 125 9.34 17.72 28.95
N GLN A 126 8.38 17.86 29.85
CA GLN A 126 8.57 18.20 31.27
C GLN A 126 8.72 16.95 32.14
N LEU A 127 9.30 15.88 31.59
CA LEU A 127 9.48 14.63 32.29
C LEU A 127 10.69 14.72 33.24
N GLN A 128 10.44 14.42 34.52
CA GLN A 128 11.49 14.06 35.45
C GLN A 128 11.68 12.54 35.34
N LEU A 129 12.69 12.13 34.58
CA LEU A 129 13.05 10.72 34.41
C LEU A 129 14.05 10.33 35.50
N ASP A 130 13.73 9.29 36.25
CA ASP A 130 14.56 8.78 37.34
C ASP A 130 15.69 7.83 36.87
N ASP A 131 15.80 7.50 35.57
CA ASP A 131 16.69 6.41 35.10
C ASP A 131 17.31 6.59 33.69
N ASP A 132 18.48 5.97 33.51
CA ASP A 132 19.28 5.80 32.27
C ASP A 132 18.62 4.87 31.21
N ALA A 133 17.33 4.53 31.34
CA ALA A 133 16.64 3.53 30.53
C ALA A 133 16.31 3.97 29.10
N PHE A 134 16.35 5.28 28.83
CA PHE A 134 16.02 5.85 27.52
C PHE A 134 17.24 6.53 26.90
N SER A 135 17.46 6.28 25.61
CA SER A 135 18.51 6.93 24.80
C SER A 135 18.32 8.44 24.68
N SER A 136 17.07 8.92 24.74
CA SER A 136 16.73 10.33 24.72
C SER A 136 15.42 10.61 25.47
N LEU A 137 15.24 11.87 25.89
CA LEU A 137 14.02 12.34 26.52
C LEU A 137 12.81 12.33 25.55
N GLN A 138 13.07 12.41 24.24
CA GLN A 138 12.04 12.26 23.20
C GLN A 138 11.56 10.81 23.09
N ASP A 139 12.46 9.82 23.12
CA ASP A 139 12.09 8.40 23.07
C ASP A 139 11.26 8.00 24.31
N ALA A 140 11.62 8.52 25.48
CA ALA A 140 10.87 8.35 26.71
C ALA A 140 9.45 8.92 26.59
N SER A 141 9.33 10.16 26.12
CA SER A 141 8.04 10.85 25.92
C SER A 141 7.15 10.10 24.93
N ARG A 142 7.71 9.66 23.80
CA ARG A 142 7.01 8.87 22.78
C ARG A 142 6.54 7.53 23.34
N SER A 143 7.40 6.79 24.03
CA SER A 143 7.07 5.49 24.63
C SER A 143 5.96 5.59 25.69
N LEU A 144 6.07 6.58 26.59
CA LEU A 144 5.05 6.83 27.62
C LEU A 144 3.70 7.21 26.99
N PHE A 145 3.73 8.06 25.96
CA PHE A 145 2.52 8.44 25.23
C PHE A 145 1.82 7.23 24.59
N GLN A 146 2.57 6.40 23.86
CA GLN A 146 2.02 5.21 23.18
C GLN A 146 1.48 4.20 24.19
N SER A 147 2.16 4.02 25.32
CA SER A 147 1.68 3.18 26.42
C SER A 147 0.34 3.70 26.97
N LEU A 148 0.25 4.99 27.28
CA LEU A 148 -0.97 5.62 27.78
C LEU A 148 -2.13 5.52 26.79
N LEU A 149 -1.87 5.81 25.52
CA LEU A 149 -2.86 5.69 24.44
C LEU A 149 -3.38 4.25 24.33
N SER A 150 -2.48 3.26 24.35
CA SER A 150 -2.88 1.84 24.28
C SER A 150 -3.74 1.42 25.48
N HIS A 151 -3.44 1.90 26.69
CA HIS A 151 -4.26 1.63 27.87
C HIS A 151 -5.62 2.33 27.79
N ALA A 152 -5.70 3.52 27.20
CA ALA A 152 -6.97 4.21 26.99
C ALA A 152 -7.86 3.51 25.95
N MET A 153 -7.29 3.06 24.83
CA MET A 153 -7.99 2.22 23.84
C MET A 153 -8.57 0.96 24.49
N ARG A 154 -7.75 0.22 25.24
CA ARG A 154 -8.21 -0.99 25.96
C ARG A 154 -9.28 -0.71 27.01
N PHE A 155 -9.21 0.43 27.70
CA PHE A 155 -10.23 0.84 28.66
C PHE A 155 -11.57 1.07 27.95
N ASP A 156 -11.55 1.74 26.81
CA ASP A 156 -12.74 2.02 26.01
C ASP A 156 -13.33 0.75 25.39
N ASP A 157 -12.49 -0.14 24.85
CA ASP A 157 -12.90 -1.46 24.37
C ASP A 157 -13.56 -2.31 25.46
N HIS A 158 -12.94 -2.34 26.64
CA HIS A 158 -13.47 -3.09 27.78
C HIS A 158 -14.83 -2.54 28.21
N THR A 159 -14.97 -1.22 28.23
CA THR A 159 -16.20 -0.52 28.60
C THR A 159 -17.31 -0.76 27.57
N ALA A 160 -16.98 -0.72 26.28
CA ALA A 160 -17.90 -1.03 25.19
C ALA A 160 -18.31 -2.51 25.17
N ALA A 161 -17.37 -3.43 25.37
CA ALA A 161 -17.63 -4.86 25.29
C ALA A 161 -18.48 -5.38 26.47
N LEU A 162 -18.21 -4.92 27.69
CA LEU A 162 -18.94 -5.37 28.87
C LEU A 162 -20.28 -4.65 29.07
N TRP A 163 -20.33 -3.36 28.76
CA TRP A 163 -21.45 -2.49 29.16
C TRP A 163 -22.17 -1.82 27.99
N GLY A 164 -21.70 -2.00 26.76
CA GLY A 164 -22.34 -1.43 25.55
C GLY A 164 -22.20 0.08 25.43
N ILE A 165 -21.33 0.71 26.22
CA ILE A 165 -21.16 2.18 26.27
C ILE A 165 -20.21 2.60 25.16
N ARG A 166 -20.69 3.46 24.25
CA ARG A 166 -19.94 3.97 23.10
C ARG A 166 -19.91 5.49 22.99
N ASP A 167 -20.58 6.17 23.91
CA ASP A 167 -20.68 7.63 23.91
C ASP A 167 -19.30 8.29 24.12
N ALA A 168 -19.00 9.32 23.35
CA ALA A 168 -17.71 10.00 23.39
C ALA A 168 -17.38 10.61 24.76
N SER A 169 -18.40 11.04 25.53
CA SER A 169 -18.21 11.61 26.88
C SER A 169 -17.75 10.56 27.90
N ALA A 170 -18.04 9.29 27.64
CA ALA A 170 -17.67 8.15 28.48
C ALA A 170 -16.40 7.42 28.00
N ARG A 171 -15.77 7.89 26.91
CA ARG A 171 -14.53 7.35 26.35
C ARG A 171 -13.32 8.11 26.87
N LEU A 172 -12.31 7.39 27.35
CA LEU A 172 -11.04 7.97 27.78
C LEU A 172 -10.24 8.53 26.60
N LEU A 173 -10.41 7.96 25.39
CA LEU A 173 -9.82 8.51 24.15
C LEU A 173 -10.19 9.96 23.88
N SER A 174 -11.30 10.47 24.42
CA SER A 174 -11.66 11.89 24.31
C SER A 174 -10.58 12.84 24.84
N ALA A 175 -9.73 12.40 25.78
CA ALA A 175 -8.58 13.17 26.26
C ALA A 175 -7.47 13.29 25.20
N PHE A 176 -7.30 12.27 24.36
CA PHE A 176 -6.29 12.20 23.29
C PHE A 176 -6.72 12.93 22.02
N GLN A 177 -8.02 13.20 21.86
CA GLN A 177 -8.59 13.93 20.73
C GLN A 177 -8.71 15.44 20.98
N ARG A 178 -8.15 15.96 22.07
CA ARG A 178 -7.95 17.40 22.26
C ARG A 178 -6.91 17.90 21.25
N GLU A 179 -7.14 19.06 20.65
CA GLU A 179 -6.33 19.61 19.54
C GLU A 179 -4.81 19.45 19.71
N THR A 180 -4.25 19.90 20.84
CA THR A 180 -2.81 19.81 21.13
C THR A 180 -2.31 18.37 21.29
N VAL A 181 -3.10 17.52 21.95
CA VAL A 181 -2.76 16.12 22.23
C VAL A 181 -2.85 15.28 20.96
N PHE A 182 -3.88 15.54 20.15
CA PHE A 182 -4.08 14.86 18.88
C PHE A 182 -3.00 15.23 17.87
N GLY A 183 -2.60 16.51 17.81
CA GLY A 183 -1.46 16.94 17.01
C GLY A 183 -0.18 16.19 17.37
N TYR A 184 0.12 16.06 18.67
CA TYR A 184 1.26 15.27 19.15
C TYR A 184 1.12 13.78 18.80
N TRP A 185 -0.06 13.18 18.99
CA TRP A 185 -0.33 11.78 18.64
C TRP A 185 0.03 11.50 17.18
N VAL A 186 -0.59 12.25 16.27
CA VAL A 186 -0.44 12.06 14.84
C VAL A 186 1.03 12.25 14.42
N GLN A 187 1.73 13.24 14.98
CA GLN A 187 3.15 13.44 14.70
C GLN A 187 4.03 12.28 15.23
N ALA A 188 3.81 11.86 16.48
CA ALA A 188 4.55 10.77 17.10
C ALA A 188 4.38 9.45 16.34
N ASP A 189 3.17 9.18 15.84
CA ASP A 189 2.88 8.01 15.02
C ASP A 189 3.54 8.10 13.64
N ALA A 190 3.50 9.27 12.98
CA ALA A 190 4.16 9.45 11.68
C ALA A 190 5.68 9.18 11.76
N GLU A 191 6.33 9.69 12.81
CA GLU A 191 7.77 9.46 13.06
C GLU A 191 8.04 7.97 13.37
N LEU A 192 7.28 7.39 14.30
CA LEU A 192 7.43 5.99 14.72
C LEU A 192 7.27 5.02 13.55
N TYR A 193 6.18 5.15 12.78
CA TYR A 193 5.92 4.26 11.66
C TYR A 193 6.93 4.49 10.54
N GLY A 194 7.34 5.74 10.29
CA GLY A 194 8.41 6.04 9.32
C GLY A 194 9.76 5.38 9.67
N GLU A 195 10.09 5.25 10.95
CA GLU A 195 11.25 4.47 11.42
C GLU A 195 11.02 2.97 11.26
N CYS A 196 9.88 2.44 11.72
CA CYS A 196 9.55 1.02 11.62
C CYS A 196 9.57 0.50 10.16
N TRP A 197 9.03 1.27 9.21
CA TRP A 197 9.01 0.84 7.81
C TRP A 197 10.41 0.77 7.20
N ARG A 198 11.29 1.70 7.56
CA ARG A 198 12.69 1.69 7.11
C ARG A 198 13.45 0.48 7.66
N GLU A 199 13.20 0.11 8.91
CA GLU A 199 13.83 -1.07 9.52
C GLU A 199 13.30 -2.40 8.95
N LEU A 200 11.99 -2.50 8.72
CA LEU A 200 11.37 -3.73 8.21
C LEU A 200 11.67 -3.99 6.73
N GLY A 201 11.90 -2.95 5.93
CA GLY A 201 12.13 -3.07 4.49
C GLY A 201 10.99 -3.79 3.75
N LEU A 202 11.28 -4.29 2.55
CA LEU A 202 10.33 -5.07 1.72
C LEU A 202 10.69 -6.56 1.58
N GLU A 203 11.57 -7.06 2.43
CA GLU A 203 11.96 -8.47 2.40
C GLU A 203 10.80 -9.40 2.74
N LYS A 204 10.79 -10.59 2.14
CA LYS A 204 9.71 -11.58 2.31
C LYS A 204 9.56 -12.06 3.77
N ALA A 205 10.67 -12.18 4.50
CA ALA A 205 10.67 -12.64 5.90
C ALA A 205 9.89 -11.69 6.83
N GLU A 206 9.88 -10.40 6.50
CA GLU A 206 9.31 -9.34 7.33
C GLU A 206 7.84 -9.01 6.98
N ALA A 207 7.24 -9.71 6.01
CA ALA A 207 5.88 -9.46 5.53
C ALA A 207 4.82 -9.48 6.66
N LYS A 208 4.89 -10.48 7.56
CA LYS A 208 3.96 -10.61 8.68
C LYS A 208 4.10 -9.46 9.69
N LYS A 209 5.31 -8.97 9.93
CA LYS A 209 5.53 -7.82 10.82
C LYS A 209 4.94 -6.55 10.20
N ARG A 210 5.08 -6.37 8.88
CA ARG A 210 4.45 -5.25 8.17
C ARG A 210 2.92 -5.28 8.24
N GLU A 211 2.31 -6.45 8.04
CA GLU A 211 0.86 -6.62 8.21
C GLU A 211 0.41 -6.27 9.63
N MET A 212 1.19 -6.65 10.65
CA MET A 212 0.89 -6.31 12.04
C MET A 212 0.98 -4.80 12.29
N VAL A 213 1.99 -4.11 11.74
CA VAL A 213 2.10 -2.64 11.86
C VAL A 213 0.90 -1.96 11.20
N LEU A 214 0.52 -2.39 9.99
CA LEU A 214 -0.66 -1.87 9.31
C LEU A 214 -1.93 -2.11 10.14
N HIS A 215 -2.08 -3.29 10.73
CA HIS A 215 -3.22 -3.60 11.58
C HIS A 215 -3.29 -2.68 12.82
N VAL A 216 -2.16 -2.38 13.46
CA VAL A 216 -2.12 -1.42 14.58
C VAL A 216 -2.53 -0.01 14.13
N MET A 217 -2.12 0.41 12.93
CA MET A 217 -2.55 1.71 12.38
C MET A 217 -4.06 1.73 12.11
N MET A 218 -4.62 0.63 11.58
CA MET A 218 -6.05 0.52 11.30
C MET A 218 -6.88 0.49 12.59
N ASP A 219 -6.41 -0.25 13.59
CA ASP A 219 -7.00 -0.31 14.93
C ASP A 219 -7.07 1.10 15.56
N LYS A 220 -6.00 1.88 15.46
CA LYS A 220 -6.01 3.29 15.90
C LYS A 220 -7.05 4.14 15.17
N ILE A 221 -7.19 4.01 13.85
CA ILE A 221 -8.19 4.75 13.07
C ILE A 221 -9.62 4.43 13.54
N GLU A 222 -9.92 3.17 13.85
CA GLU A 222 -11.23 2.76 14.37
C GLU A 222 -11.56 3.41 15.73
N HIS A 223 -10.55 3.66 16.56
CA HIS A 223 -10.72 4.26 17.87
C HIS A 223 -10.89 5.79 17.83
N ILE A 224 -10.41 6.47 16.78
CA ILE A 224 -10.56 7.91 16.63
C ILE A 224 -12.03 8.25 16.37
N CYS A 225 -12.63 9.09 17.22
CA CYS A 225 -14.01 9.54 17.03
C CYS A 225 -14.08 10.71 16.04
N GLY A 226 -14.97 10.61 15.05
CA GLY A 226 -15.25 11.69 14.09
C GLY A 226 -14.47 11.57 12.79
N ILE A 227 -15.17 11.78 11.68
CA ILE A 227 -14.66 11.60 10.31
C ILE A 227 -13.46 12.52 10.04
N GLU A 228 -13.52 13.79 10.46
CA GLU A 228 -12.44 14.76 10.24
C GLU A 228 -11.12 14.36 10.91
N ALA A 229 -11.19 13.87 12.16
CA ALA A 229 -10.01 13.42 12.89
C ALA A 229 -9.43 12.12 12.29
N GLN A 230 -10.30 11.20 11.85
CA GLN A 230 -9.88 9.99 11.15
C GLN A 230 -9.19 10.33 9.82
N ALA A 231 -9.77 11.24 9.03
CA ALA A 231 -9.18 11.71 7.77
C ALA A 231 -7.81 12.38 8.01
N MET A 232 -7.68 13.22 9.04
CA MET A 232 -6.42 13.84 9.42
C MET A 232 -5.35 12.80 9.76
N TYR A 233 -5.68 11.78 10.56
CA TYR A 233 -4.75 10.69 10.88
C TYR A 233 -4.32 9.93 9.62
N VAL A 234 -5.26 9.63 8.72
CA VAL A 234 -4.96 8.95 7.46
C VAL A 234 -4.01 9.78 6.58
N GLN A 235 -4.26 11.08 6.46
CA GLN A 235 -3.46 11.98 5.63
C GLN A 235 -2.04 12.19 6.16
N ILE A 236 -1.86 12.26 7.49
CA ILE A 236 -0.56 12.58 8.08
C ILE A 236 0.25 11.32 8.42
N VAL A 237 -0.40 10.20 8.72
CA VAL A 237 0.27 8.98 9.19
C VAL A 237 0.21 7.87 8.15
N LEU A 238 -1.00 7.45 7.74
CA LEU A 238 -1.18 6.26 6.91
C LEU A 238 -0.66 6.44 5.49
N LEU A 239 -1.10 7.49 4.79
CA LEU A 239 -0.69 7.75 3.41
C LEU A 239 0.82 7.97 3.29
N PRO A 240 1.46 8.82 4.13
CA PRO A 240 2.91 8.98 4.11
C PRO A 240 3.67 7.69 4.44
N SER A 241 3.15 6.86 5.34
CA SER A 241 3.71 5.53 5.63
C SER A 241 3.70 4.61 4.41
N LEU A 242 2.58 4.52 3.71
CA LEU A 242 2.44 3.73 2.49
C LEU A 242 3.34 4.27 1.36
N ARG A 243 3.45 5.59 1.24
CA ARG A 243 4.37 6.25 0.30
C ARG A 243 5.84 5.94 0.63
N ALA A 244 6.21 5.97 1.90
CA ALA A 244 7.57 5.64 2.35
C ALA A 244 7.94 4.20 1.95
N LEU A 245 7.03 3.23 2.08
CA LEU A 245 7.25 1.87 1.62
C LEU A 245 7.48 1.78 0.10
N THR A 246 6.82 2.63 -0.69
CA THR A 246 7.04 2.70 -2.15
C THR A 246 8.48 3.10 -2.48
N SER A 247 9.08 4.00 -1.69
CA SER A 247 10.48 4.41 -1.85
C SER A 247 11.51 3.32 -1.51
N LEU A 248 11.09 2.26 -0.82
CA LEU A 248 11.94 1.10 -0.48
C LEU A 248 11.95 0.03 -1.58
N LEU A 249 11.22 0.23 -2.68
CA LEU A 249 11.31 -0.69 -3.81
C LEU A 249 12.76 -0.72 -4.36
N PRO A 250 13.31 -1.91 -4.68
CA PRO A 250 14.67 -2.03 -5.17
C PRO A 250 14.90 -1.13 -6.40
N SER A 251 15.99 -0.38 -6.44
CA SER A 251 16.39 0.37 -7.63
C SER A 251 17.27 -0.48 -8.54
N ALA A 252 17.01 -0.50 -9.85
CA ALA A 252 17.89 -1.18 -10.81
C ALA A 252 19.21 -0.41 -10.98
N VAL A 253 20.34 -1.08 -10.73
CA VAL A 253 21.70 -0.50 -10.85
C VAL A 253 22.44 -1.02 -12.09
N THR A 254 21.86 -1.97 -12.82
CA THR A 254 22.52 -2.67 -13.93
C THR A 254 21.78 -2.52 -15.25
N THR A 255 22.55 -2.50 -16.33
CA THR A 255 22.08 -2.59 -17.73
C THR A 255 22.29 -3.99 -18.31
N ASP A 256 23.02 -4.86 -17.60
CA ASP A 256 23.21 -6.26 -17.99
C ASP A 256 21.91 -7.06 -17.77
N TRP A 257 21.44 -7.73 -18.81
CA TRP A 257 20.13 -8.35 -18.82
C TRP A 257 19.99 -9.53 -17.84
N PRO A 258 20.93 -10.48 -17.73
CA PRO A 258 20.85 -11.53 -16.73
C PRO A 258 20.79 -11.02 -15.28
N ALA A 259 21.61 -10.03 -14.96
CA ALA A 259 21.57 -9.37 -13.66
C ALA A 259 20.26 -8.59 -13.44
N PHE A 260 19.75 -7.93 -14.49
CA PHE A 260 18.47 -7.22 -14.46
C PHE A 260 17.29 -8.16 -14.27
N ALA A 261 17.28 -9.33 -14.91
CA ALA A 261 16.23 -10.33 -14.73
C ALA A 261 16.18 -10.84 -13.28
N THR A 262 17.33 -11.14 -12.68
CA THR A 262 17.40 -11.50 -11.25
C THR A 262 16.84 -10.39 -10.36
N TRP A 263 17.14 -9.13 -10.67
CA TRP A 263 16.57 -7.97 -9.97
C TRP A 263 15.05 -7.84 -10.17
N LEU A 264 14.51 -8.13 -11.37
CA LEU A 264 13.06 -8.11 -11.64
C LEU A 264 12.31 -9.05 -10.70
N ALA A 265 12.85 -10.24 -10.42
CA ALA A 265 12.23 -11.20 -9.50
C ALA A 265 12.07 -10.62 -8.09
N ALA A 266 13.13 -10.02 -7.56
CA ALA A 266 13.08 -9.36 -6.25
C ALA A 266 12.14 -8.15 -6.26
N TRP A 267 12.17 -7.36 -7.33
CA TRP A 267 11.31 -6.19 -7.49
C TRP A 267 9.82 -6.56 -7.52
N PHE A 268 9.41 -7.54 -8.34
CA PHE A 268 8.01 -7.97 -8.42
C PHE A 268 7.52 -8.62 -7.12
N ALA A 269 8.38 -9.34 -6.40
CA ALA A 269 8.04 -9.88 -5.09
C ALA A 269 7.79 -8.76 -4.06
N ALA A 270 8.66 -7.75 -4.01
CA ALA A 270 8.50 -6.58 -3.15
C ALA A 270 7.26 -5.76 -3.53
N PHE A 271 7.05 -5.52 -4.83
CA PHE A 271 5.88 -4.82 -5.37
C PHE A 271 4.57 -5.55 -5.04
N ALA A 272 4.52 -6.86 -5.16
CA ALA A 272 3.34 -7.65 -4.76
C ALA A 272 3.08 -7.57 -3.24
N SER A 273 4.13 -7.55 -2.41
CA SER A 273 3.98 -7.33 -0.97
C SER A 273 3.39 -5.95 -0.67
N LEU A 274 3.80 -4.92 -1.40
CA LEU A 274 3.30 -3.56 -1.23
C LEU A 274 1.83 -3.44 -1.65
N LEU A 275 1.46 -4.00 -2.81
CA LEU A 275 0.08 -4.02 -3.28
C LEU A 275 -0.88 -4.71 -2.29
N ARG A 276 -0.42 -5.79 -1.63
CA ARG A 276 -1.22 -6.44 -0.58
C ARG A 276 -1.47 -5.53 0.61
N LEU A 277 -0.49 -4.71 1.02
CA LEU A 277 -0.66 -3.76 2.11
C LEU A 277 -1.65 -2.65 1.74
N PHE A 278 -1.54 -2.10 0.52
CA PHE A 278 -2.52 -1.12 0.01
C PHE A 278 -3.93 -1.70 -0.02
N ALA A 279 -4.10 -2.91 -0.58
CA ALA A 279 -5.38 -3.59 -0.63
C ALA A 279 -5.93 -3.88 0.77
N ALA A 280 -5.09 -4.35 1.70
CA ALA A 280 -5.51 -4.62 3.08
C ALA A 280 -5.94 -3.35 3.82
N ALA A 281 -5.28 -2.22 3.58
CA ALA A 281 -5.66 -0.93 4.13
C ALA A 281 -7.05 -0.52 3.60
N GLN A 282 -7.26 -0.53 2.28
CA GLN A 282 -8.51 -0.11 1.66
C GLN A 282 -9.69 -1.02 2.00
N GLN A 283 -9.44 -2.32 2.21
CA GLN A 283 -10.47 -3.28 2.63
C GLN A 283 -10.88 -3.09 4.10
N HIS A 284 -10.16 -2.29 4.88
CA HIS A 284 -10.53 -2.04 6.27
C HIS A 284 -11.87 -1.27 6.33
N PRO A 285 -12.88 -1.75 7.09
CA PRO A 285 -14.23 -1.17 7.06
C PRO A 285 -14.27 0.34 7.32
N THR A 286 -13.51 0.80 8.31
CA THR A 286 -13.43 2.22 8.66
C THR A 286 -12.81 3.06 7.55
N LEU A 287 -11.74 2.57 6.92
CA LEU A 287 -11.09 3.32 5.85
C LEU A 287 -11.94 3.31 4.57
N SER A 288 -12.54 2.17 4.22
CA SER A 288 -13.46 2.07 3.08
C SER A 288 -14.60 3.07 3.20
N ALA A 289 -15.24 3.14 4.38
CA ALA A 289 -16.32 4.09 4.63
C ALA A 289 -15.85 5.56 4.57
N LEU A 290 -14.62 5.85 5.02
CA LEU A 290 -14.02 7.18 4.91
C LEU A 290 -13.75 7.56 3.45
N LEU A 291 -13.21 6.65 2.64
CA LEU A 291 -12.93 6.90 1.22
C LEU A 291 -14.22 7.07 0.40
N GLU A 292 -15.32 6.43 0.80
CA GLU A 292 -16.63 6.63 0.18
C GLU A 292 -17.27 7.99 0.51
N THR A 293 -16.82 8.65 1.60
CA THR A 293 -17.43 9.89 2.10
C THR A 293 -16.56 11.14 1.92
N ASP A 294 -15.24 10.97 1.82
CA ASP A 294 -14.27 12.06 1.61
C ASP A 294 -13.58 11.93 0.24
N ASP A 295 -14.09 12.68 -0.74
CA ASP A 295 -13.56 12.72 -2.11
C ASP A 295 -12.10 13.17 -2.17
N ALA A 296 -11.67 14.09 -1.28
CA ALA A 296 -10.30 14.59 -1.27
C ALA A 296 -9.34 13.51 -0.77
N LEU A 297 -9.76 12.75 0.23
CA LEU A 297 -9.01 11.60 0.73
C LEU A 297 -8.94 10.47 -0.31
N ALA A 298 -10.06 10.17 -0.98
CA ALA A 298 -10.11 9.19 -2.06
C ALA A 298 -9.16 9.57 -3.21
N ALA A 299 -9.16 10.84 -3.61
CA ALA A 299 -8.23 11.36 -4.62
C ALA A 299 -6.77 11.22 -4.18
N ALA A 300 -6.46 11.45 -2.89
CA ALA A 300 -5.10 11.28 -2.37
C ALA A 300 -4.63 9.82 -2.42
N PHE A 301 -5.52 8.85 -2.14
CA PHE A 301 -5.22 7.43 -2.33
C PHE A 301 -5.01 7.08 -3.80
N GLN A 302 -5.87 7.57 -4.69
CA GLN A 302 -5.76 7.32 -6.12
C GLN A 302 -4.42 7.79 -6.69
N VAL A 303 -3.91 8.96 -6.23
CA VAL A 303 -2.59 9.46 -6.63
C VAL A 303 -1.46 8.49 -6.27
N GLU A 304 -1.52 7.85 -5.09
CA GLU A 304 -0.52 6.85 -4.70
C GLU A 304 -0.64 5.56 -5.54
N GLU A 305 -1.86 5.12 -5.84
CA GLU A 305 -2.08 3.96 -6.72
C GLU A 305 -1.60 4.20 -8.14
N ASP A 306 -1.90 5.38 -8.70
CA ASP A 306 -1.45 5.78 -10.03
C ASP A 306 0.08 5.85 -10.09
N SER A 307 0.72 6.32 -9.02
CA SER A 307 2.18 6.31 -8.87
C SER A 307 2.74 4.89 -8.89
N LEU A 308 2.13 3.95 -8.16
CA LEU A 308 2.52 2.54 -8.19
C LEU A 308 2.33 1.90 -9.57
N ALA A 309 1.22 2.21 -10.24
CA ALA A 309 0.97 1.77 -11.60
C ALA A 309 2.02 2.32 -12.58
N GLY A 310 2.38 3.60 -12.44
CA GLY A 310 3.45 4.24 -13.21
C GLY A 310 4.81 3.59 -13.00
N LEU A 311 5.16 3.25 -11.75
CA LEU A 311 6.40 2.52 -11.44
C LEU A 311 6.41 1.13 -12.09
N LYS A 312 5.31 0.36 -11.99
CA LYS A 312 5.17 -0.93 -12.67
C LYS A 312 5.36 -0.80 -14.18
N GLN A 313 4.73 0.18 -14.81
CA GLN A 313 4.88 0.43 -16.23
C GLN A 313 6.32 0.79 -16.61
N SER A 314 6.99 1.63 -15.83
CA SER A 314 8.40 1.98 -16.05
C SER A 314 9.32 0.76 -15.99
N VAL A 315 9.12 -0.13 -15.01
CA VAL A 315 9.95 -1.35 -14.87
C VAL A 315 9.70 -2.32 -16.02
N VAL A 316 8.43 -2.50 -16.39
CA VAL A 316 8.05 -3.32 -17.55
C VAL A 316 8.65 -2.76 -18.84
N GLN A 317 8.66 -1.44 -19.03
CA GLN A 317 9.26 -0.83 -20.21
C GLN A 317 10.78 -1.06 -20.26
N ARG A 318 11.49 -0.92 -19.14
CA ARG A 318 12.93 -1.25 -19.08
C ARG A 318 13.21 -2.71 -19.40
N ALA A 319 12.31 -3.62 -18.99
CA ALA A 319 12.41 -5.03 -19.36
C ALA A 319 12.21 -5.26 -20.86
N VAL A 320 11.26 -4.55 -21.48
CA VAL A 320 11.08 -4.56 -22.94
C VAL A 320 12.35 -4.06 -23.64
N ASP A 321 12.88 -2.92 -23.23
CA ASP A 321 14.05 -2.31 -23.87
C ASP A 321 15.29 -3.21 -23.76
N GLY A 322 15.56 -3.77 -22.57
CA GLY A 322 16.68 -4.68 -22.35
C GLY A 322 16.59 -5.98 -23.16
N LEU A 323 15.42 -6.61 -23.20
CA LEU A 323 15.22 -7.83 -23.99
C LEU A 323 15.21 -7.55 -25.49
N ALA A 324 14.65 -6.42 -25.93
CA ALA A 324 14.64 -6.02 -27.32
C ALA A 324 16.06 -5.73 -27.85
N GLU A 325 16.93 -5.13 -27.05
CA GLU A 325 18.33 -4.91 -27.43
C GLU A 325 19.08 -6.23 -27.56
N ALA A 326 18.92 -7.16 -26.61
CA ALA A 326 19.51 -8.50 -26.70
C ALA A 326 19.05 -9.25 -27.97
N LEU A 327 17.78 -9.07 -28.35
CA LEU A 327 17.21 -9.62 -29.58
C LEU A 327 17.76 -8.98 -30.84
N LYS A 328 17.90 -7.65 -30.84
CA LYS A 328 18.43 -6.89 -31.97
C LYS A 328 19.86 -7.31 -32.28
N THR A 329 20.73 -7.38 -31.27
CA THR A 329 22.12 -7.83 -31.46
C THR A 329 22.17 -9.25 -32.04
N GLY A 330 21.39 -10.19 -31.50
CA GLY A 330 21.43 -11.59 -31.97
C GLY A 330 20.82 -11.81 -33.36
N VAL A 331 19.77 -11.08 -33.74
CA VAL A 331 19.05 -11.32 -35.01
C VAL A 331 19.45 -10.32 -36.09
N VAL A 332 19.45 -9.02 -35.80
CA VAL A 332 19.66 -8.01 -36.84
C VAL A 332 21.15 -7.86 -37.16
N GLU A 333 22.00 -7.79 -36.14
CA GLU A 333 23.43 -7.54 -36.33
C GLU A 333 24.20 -8.78 -36.80
N GLU A 334 23.78 -9.99 -36.40
CA GLU A 334 24.46 -11.23 -36.79
C GLU A 334 23.90 -11.87 -38.07
N VAL A 335 22.61 -11.69 -38.41
CA VAL A 335 21.94 -12.38 -39.54
C VAL A 335 21.73 -11.48 -40.76
N LEU A 336 21.38 -10.20 -40.55
CA LEU A 336 21.01 -9.25 -41.61
C LEU A 336 22.18 -8.33 -42.01
N LEU A 337 23.34 -8.92 -42.28
CA LEU A 337 24.52 -8.22 -42.82
C LEU A 337 24.46 -8.15 -44.34
N THR A 338 24.52 -6.94 -44.91
CA THR A 338 24.44 -6.68 -46.36
C THR A 338 25.46 -7.47 -47.18
N GLU A 339 26.66 -7.68 -46.63
CA GLU A 339 27.78 -8.40 -47.27
C GLU A 339 27.43 -9.85 -47.64
N TYR A 340 26.46 -10.45 -46.95
CA TYR A 340 26.03 -11.82 -47.22
C TYR A 340 25.13 -11.92 -48.46
N TYR A 341 24.40 -10.86 -48.82
CA TYR A 341 23.35 -10.97 -49.84
C TYR A 341 23.75 -10.34 -51.19
N THR A 342 24.81 -9.53 -51.23
CA THR A 342 25.29 -8.81 -52.43
C THR A 342 26.25 -9.58 -53.33
N CYS A 343 27.10 -10.47 -52.79
CA CYS A 343 28.33 -10.91 -53.50
C CYS A 343 28.59 -12.42 -53.59
N SER A 344 27.70 -13.31 -53.14
CA SER A 344 28.03 -14.74 -53.11
C SER A 344 27.56 -15.53 -54.34
N ASP A 345 28.51 -16.00 -55.16
CA ASP A 345 28.34 -17.17 -56.05
C ASP A 345 28.30 -18.51 -55.27
N TYR A 346 28.35 -18.45 -53.93
CA TYR A 346 28.30 -19.58 -53.00
C TYR A 346 27.00 -19.57 -52.18
N THR A 347 25.88 -19.89 -52.83
CA THR A 347 24.54 -19.91 -52.20
C THR A 347 24.43 -20.92 -51.05
N THR A 348 25.14 -22.04 -51.10
CA THR A 348 25.08 -23.10 -50.08
C THR A 348 25.82 -22.78 -48.78
N SER A 349 27.00 -22.13 -48.82
CA SER A 349 27.73 -21.78 -47.60
C SER A 349 27.09 -20.62 -46.83
N LEU A 350 26.33 -19.79 -47.53
CA LEU A 350 25.66 -18.62 -46.99
C LEU A 350 24.38 -19.01 -46.24
N ASP A 351 23.59 -19.93 -46.82
CA ASP A 351 22.47 -20.59 -46.13
C ASP A 351 22.94 -21.25 -44.83
N ASP A 352 24.02 -22.05 -44.86
CA ASP A 352 24.53 -22.72 -43.66
C ASP A 352 25.01 -21.75 -42.57
N HIS A 353 25.54 -20.58 -42.94
CA HIS A 353 25.96 -19.57 -41.96
C HIS A 353 24.77 -18.82 -41.36
N ALA A 354 23.86 -18.33 -42.20
CA ALA A 354 22.67 -17.60 -41.78
C ALA A 354 21.72 -18.49 -40.95
N VAL A 355 21.53 -19.76 -41.36
CA VAL A 355 20.74 -20.74 -40.60
C VAL A 355 21.34 -20.95 -39.21
N ARG A 356 22.65 -21.21 -39.11
CA ARG A 356 23.33 -21.36 -37.81
C ARG A 356 23.31 -20.10 -36.96
N ALA A 357 23.30 -18.92 -37.56
CA ALA A 357 23.18 -17.66 -36.84
C ALA A 357 21.76 -17.47 -36.29
N ILE A 358 20.73 -17.78 -37.08
CA ILE A 358 19.33 -17.74 -36.64
C ILE A 358 19.06 -18.78 -35.56
N GLU A 359 19.59 -20.01 -35.69
CA GLU A 359 19.47 -21.05 -34.66
C GLU A 359 20.10 -20.59 -33.34
N ARG A 360 21.32 -20.03 -33.38
CA ARG A 360 21.97 -19.44 -32.20
C ARG A 360 21.17 -18.28 -31.60
N ALA A 361 20.62 -17.41 -32.44
CA ALA A 361 19.78 -16.31 -32.01
C ALA A 361 18.47 -16.79 -31.37
N GLN A 362 17.90 -17.88 -31.90
CA GLN A 362 16.70 -18.52 -31.36
C GLN A 362 16.98 -19.18 -30.01
N GLU A 363 18.06 -19.97 -29.89
CA GLU A 363 18.47 -20.56 -28.61
C GLU A 363 18.71 -19.48 -27.54
N ARG A 364 19.39 -18.39 -27.92
CA ARG A 364 19.62 -17.26 -27.02
C ARG A 364 18.30 -16.59 -26.62
N LEU A 365 17.40 -16.35 -27.57
CA LEU A 365 16.09 -15.77 -27.30
C LEU A 365 15.24 -16.65 -26.37
N GLU A 366 15.24 -17.97 -26.56
CA GLU A 366 14.59 -18.93 -25.67
C GLU A 366 15.16 -18.85 -24.25
N GLN A 367 16.48 -18.77 -24.11
CA GLN A 367 17.15 -18.61 -22.81
C GLN A 367 16.75 -17.30 -22.13
N GLU A 368 16.79 -16.17 -22.85
CA GLU A 368 16.48 -14.86 -22.29
C GLU A 368 15.00 -14.71 -21.92
N VAL A 369 14.10 -15.26 -22.74
CA VAL A 369 12.67 -15.29 -22.40
C VAL A 369 12.40 -16.22 -21.24
N THR A 370 13.06 -17.37 -21.16
CA THR A 370 12.94 -18.28 -20.01
C THR A 370 13.41 -17.59 -18.73
N LEU A 371 14.52 -16.87 -18.78
CA LEU A 371 15.03 -16.11 -17.65
C LEU A 371 14.04 -15.02 -17.20
N MET A 372 13.42 -14.30 -18.13
CA MET A 372 12.36 -13.33 -17.83
C MET A 372 11.10 -13.99 -17.27
N ARG A 373 10.64 -15.10 -17.84
CA ARG A 373 9.47 -15.86 -17.36
C ARG A 373 9.67 -16.36 -15.94
N ASN A 374 10.89 -16.78 -15.59
CA ASN A 374 11.24 -17.17 -14.22
C ASN A 374 11.29 -15.98 -13.24
N SER A 375 11.46 -14.77 -13.76
CA SER A 375 11.65 -13.56 -12.96
C SER A 375 10.37 -12.74 -12.77
N ILE A 376 9.42 -12.82 -13.70
CA ILE A 376 8.16 -12.08 -13.64
C ILE A 376 7.04 -13.07 -13.31
N PRO A 377 6.31 -12.95 -12.20
CA PRO A 377 5.30 -13.94 -11.82
C PRO A 377 4.01 -13.89 -12.66
N GLU A 378 3.65 -12.73 -13.21
CA GLU A 378 2.40 -12.54 -13.94
C GLU A 378 2.54 -12.91 -15.43
N GLU A 379 1.91 -14.00 -15.86
CA GLU A 379 1.94 -14.49 -17.26
C GLU A 379 1.46 -13.43 -18.27
N ARG A 380 0.45 -12.63 -17.92
CA ARG A 380 -0.04 -11.55 -18.78
C ARG A 380 1.04 -10.50 -19.05
N ILE A 381 1.86 -10.16 -18.06
CA ILE A 381 2.97 -9.22 -18.21
C ILE A 381 4.06 -9.87 -19.07
N GLN A 382 4.42 -11.12 -18.78
CA GLN A 382 5.43 -11.86 -19.55
C GLN A 382 5.07 -11.86 -21.05
N ARG A 383 3.84 -12.28 -21.39
CA ARG A 383 3.35 -12.29 -22.78
C ARG A 383 3.35 -10.90 -23.41
N GLY A 384 2.95 -9.88 -22.65
CA GLY A 384 2.97 -8.49 -23.09
C GLY A 384 4.37 -7.96 -23.40
N ILE A 385 5.37 -8.32 -22.59
CA ILE A 385 6.78 -7.97 -22.83
C ILE A 385 7.28 -8.64 -24.10
N VAL A 386 7.13 -9.97 -24.21
CA VAL A 386 7.59 -10.72 -25.40
C VAL A 386 6.95 -10.17 -26.67
N PHE A 387 5.64 -9.93 -26.65
CA PHE A 387 4.94 -9.36 -27.79
C PHE A 387 5.52 -8.00 -28.22
N ARG A 388 5.77 -7.09 -27.26
CA ARG A 388 6.37 -5.77 -27.56
C ARG A 388 7.79 -5.90 -28.11
N CYS A 389 8.61 -6.80 -27.56
CA CYS A 389 9.96 -7.03 -28.07
C CYS A 389 9.94 -7.57 -29.51
N LEU A 390 9.07 -8.53 -29.82
CA LEU A 390 8.93 -9.06 -31.18
C LEU A 390 8.42 -8.00 -32.17
N ARG A 391 7.55 -7.08 -31.73
CA ARG A 391 7.10 -5.94 -32.55
C ARG A 391 8.22 -4.94 -32.85
N LEU A 392 9.12 -4.70 -31.89
CA LEU A 392 10.31 -3.89 -32.11
C LEU A 392 11.26 -4.59 -33.09
N LEU A 393 11.48 -5.89 -32.92
CA LEU A 393 12.28 -6.70 -33.84
C LEU A 393 11.69 -6.70 -35.27
N ASP A 394 10.37 -6.88 -35.42
CA ASP A 394 9.67 -6.80 -36.72
C ASP A 394 9.96 -5.48 -37.45
N LYS A 395 9.97 -4.37 -36.70
CA LYS A 395 10.28 -3.05 -37.25
C LYS A 395 11.75 -2.95 -37.69
N GLU A 396 12.68 -3.35 -36.85
CA GLU A 396 14.12 -3.29 -37.15
C GLU A 396 14.51 -4.22 -38.31
N VAL A 397 13.96 -5.44 -38.35
CA VAL A 397 14.15 -6.39 -39.47
C VAL A 397 13.67 -5.76 -40.77
N LYS A 398 12.44 -5.22 -40.79
CA LYS A 398 11.90 -4.52 -41.96
C LYS A 398 12.82 -3.39 -42.41
N GLU A 399 13.20 -2.50 -41.50
CA GLU A 399 14.08 -1.37 -41.81
C GLU A 399 15.42 -1.85 -42.38
N ARG A 400 16.05 -2.85 -41.76
CA ARG A 400 17.33 -3.38 -42.21
C ARG A 400 17.22 -4.05 -43.57
N THR A 401 16.18 -4.85 -43.81
CA THR A 401 15.95 -5.53 -45.09
C THR A 401 15.82 -4.55 -46.25
N LEU A 402 15.21 -3.38 -46.05
CA LEU A 402 15.09 -2.35 -47.09
C LEU A 402 16.44 -1.79 -47.55
N PHE A 403 17.49 -1.90 -46.73
CA PHE A 403 18.85 -1.44 -47.07
C PHE A 403 19.79 -2.55 -47.54
N ILE A 404 19.29 -3.79 -47.67
CA ILE A 404 20.09 -4.91 -48.18
C ILE A 404 19.99 -4.89 -49.71
N HIS A 405 21.14 -4.79 -50.38
CA HIS A 405 21.23 -5.07 -51.81
C HIS A 405 21.35 -6.59 -52.01
N TYR A 406 20.64 -7.15 -52.98
CA TYR A 406 20.65 -8.59 -53.21
C TYR A 406 20.55 -8.93 -54.71
N ASN A 407 21.15 -10.06 -55.09
CA ASN A 407 20.92 -10.69 -56.40
C ASN A 407 19.79 -11.74 -56.30
N ARG A 408 19.44 -12.42 -57.40
CA ARG A 408 18.34 -13.41 -57.42
C ARG A 408 18.54 -14.57 -56.42
N GLY A 409 19.76 -15.07 -56.27
CA GLY A 409 20.08 -16.10 -55.27
C GLY A 409 20.03 -15.58 -53.83
N GLY A 410 20.47 -14.34 -53.61
CA GLY A 410 20.40 -13.63 -52.33
C GLY A 410 18.98 -13.30 -51.91
N GLN A 411 18.08 -12.99 -52.86
CA GLN A 411 16.65 -12.81 -52.61
C GLN A 411 16.01 -14.08 -52.05
N GLU A 412 16.28 -15.24 -52.65
CA GLU A 412 15.76 -16.53 -52.19
C GLU A 412 16.28 -16.90 -50.79
N ALA A 413 17.57 -16.64 -50.52
CA ALA A 413 18.17 -16.84 -49.21
C ALA A 413 17.56 -15.89 -48.15
N LEU A 414 17.37 -14.62 -48.49
CA LEU A 414 16.74 -13.62 -47.63
C LEU A 414 15.29 -13.99 -47.29
N ILE A 415 14.49 -14.46 -48.25
CA ILE A 415 13.13 -14.94 -47.99
C ILE A 415 13.13 -16.11 -46.98
N ARG A 416 14.05 -17.08 -47.13
CA ARG A 416 14.18 -18.20 -46.19
C ARG A 416 14.52 -17.72 -44.78
N VAL A 417 15.50 -16.81 -44.66
CA VAL A 417 15.92 -16.19 -43.40
C VAL A 417 14.76 -15.46 -42.73
N LEU A 418 14.03 -14.61 -43.47
CA LEU A 418 12.91 -13.83 -42.93
C LEU A 418 11.76 -14.73 -42.46
N LYS A 419 11.43 -15.80 -43.22
CA LYS A 419 10.45 -16.81 -42.78
C LYS A 419 10.88 -17.45 -41.46
N ARG A 420 12.16 -17.77 -41.31
CA ARG A 420 12.69 -18.36 -40.08
C ARG A 420 12.64 -17.39 -38.89
N ILE A 421 12.88 -16.10 -39.10
CA ILE A 421 12.69 -15.06 -38.08
C ILE A 421 11.21 -14.98 -37.66
N VAL A 422 10.28 -15.04 -38.61
CA VAL A 422 8.84 -15.07 -38.31
C VAL A 422 8.47 -16.31 -37.49
N GLU A 423 9.06 -17.47 -37.79
CA GLU A 423 8.83 -18.72 -37.06
C GLU A 423 9.28 -18.65 -35.58
N MET A 424 10.20 -17.75 -35.21
CA MET A 424 10.60 -17.55 -33.81
C MET A 424 9.43 -17.18 -32.89
N ARG A 425 8.33 -16.62 -33.43
CA ARG A 425 7.13 -16.31 -32.65
C ARG A 425 6.41 -17.56 -32.12
N SER A 426 6.52 -18.68 -32.84
CA SER A 426 5.85 -19.94 -32.49
C SER A 426 6.53 -20.62 -31.30
N VAL A 427 7.85 -20.56 -31.29
CA VAL A 427 8.75 -21.00 -30.21
C VAL A 427 8.47 -20.27 -28.89
N LEU A 428 8.04 -19.01 -28.99
CA LEU A 428 7.75 -18.16 -27.83
C LEU A 428 6.28 -18.18 -27.40
N GLU A 429 5.45 -19.02 -28.04
CA GLU A 429 4.02 -19.21 -27.74
C GLU A 429 3.18 -17.92 -27.87
N VAL A 430 3.54 -17.04 -28.82
CA VAL A 430 2.87 -15.75 -29.04
C VAL A 430 2.16 -15.68 -30.41
N ASP A 431 1.93 -16.83 -31.05
CA ASP A 431 1.34 -16.93 -32.40
C ASP A 431 0.00 -16.22 -32.55
N SER A 432 -0.84 -16.27 -31.50
CA SER A 432 -2.17 -15.69 -31.51
C SER A 432 -2.18 -14.16 -31.61
N LEU A 433 -1.05 -13.49 -31.40
CA LEU A 433 -0.95 -12.03 -31.38
C LEU A 433 -0.38 -11.42 -32.68
N GLN A 434 -0.01 -12.23 -33.67
CA GLN A 434 0.57 -11.78 -34.96
C GLN A 434 1.65 -10.67 -34.83
N PRO A 435 2.80 -10.95 -34.18
CA PRO A 435 3.80 -9.92 -33.88
C PRO A 435 4.62 -9.42 -35.09
N PHE A 436 4.60 -10.10 -36.24
CA PHE A 436 5.47 -9.83 -37.41
C PHE A 436 4.75 -9.35 -38.71
N PRO A 437 3.77 -8.43 -38.66
CA PRO A 437 3.02 -8.04 -39.86
C PRO A 437 3.89 -7.34 -40.90
N CYS A 438 4.96 -6.64 -40.49
CA CYS A 438 5.82 -5.94 -41.45
C CYS A 438 6.71 -6.91 -42.20
N THR A 439 7.35 -7.83 -41.49
CA THR A 439 8.25 -8.84 -42.06
C THR A 439 7.49 -9.78 -42.99
N GLU A 440 6.28 -10.21 -42.61
CA GLU A 440 5.40 -11.00 -43.49
C GLU A 440 5.03 -10.24 -44.77
N SER A 441 4.79 -8.93 -44.67
CA SER A 441 4.52 -8.09 -45.85
C SER A 441 5.75 -7.95 -46.75
N VAL A 442 6.96 -7.82 -46.18
CA VAL A 442 8.22 -7.78 -46.94
C VAL A 442 8.45 -9.10 -47.67
N ILE A 443 8.24 -10.25 -47.00
CA ILE A 443 8.31 -11.57 -47.63
C ILE A 443 7.36 -11.65 -48.82
N ALA A 444 6.11 -11.24 -48.65
CA ALA A 444 5.11 -11.28 -49.73
C ALA A 444 5.50 -10.43 -50.94
N VAL A 445 6.17 -9.29 -50.73
CA VAL A 445 6.71 -8.45 -51.82
C VAL A 445 7.91 -9.11 -52.49
N LEU A 446 8.83 -9.69 -51.72
CA LEU A 446 10.00 -10.40 -52.24
C LEU A 446 9.62 -11.67 -53.01
N GLU A 447 8.47 -12.29 -52.74
CA GLU A 447 7.99 -13.48 -53.46
C GLU A 447 7.28 -13.17 -54.79
N LEU A 448 7.08 -11.89 -55.13
CA LEU A 448 6.46 -11.51 -56.40
C LEU A 448 7.36 -11.95 -57.58
N SER A 449 6.75 -12.61 -58.57
CA SER A 449 7.41 -12.91 -59.84
C SER A 449 7.67 -11.63 -60.66
N ASP A 450 8.63 -11.67 -61.59
CA ASP A 450 8.95 -10.54 -62.47
C ASP A 450 7.71 -9.99 -63.21
N MET A 451 6.78 -10.86 -63.64
CA MET A 451 5.51 -10.42 -64.23
C MET A 451 4.60 -9.69 -63.23
N GLN A 452 4.54 -10.15 -61.99
CA GLN A 452 3.73 -9.53 -60.94
C GLN A 452 4.34 -8.22 -60.48
N VAL A 453 5.67 -8.13 -60.38
CA VAL A 453 6.40 -6.88 -60.14
C VAL A 453 6.12 -5.90 -61.27
N HIS A 454 6.24 -6.33 -62.53
CA HIS A 454 5.97 -5.46 -63.67
C HIS A 454 4.51 -4.98 -63.71
N SER A 455 3.54 -5.86 -63.45
CA SER A 455 2.12 -5.51 -63.31
C SER A 455 1.83 -4.60 -62.10
N LEU A 456 2.60 -4.73 -61.03
CA LEU A 456 2.49 -3.88 -59.84
C LEU A 456 3.08 -2.50 -60.12
N MET A 457 4.26 -2.41 -60.73
CA MET A 457 4.89 -1.17 -61.17
C MET A 457 4.01 -0.45 -62.18
N GLN A 458 3.46 -1.15 -63.16
CA GLN A 458 2.52 -0.58 -64.13
C GLN A 458 1.26 -0.04 -63.45
N ARG A 459 0.72 -0.73 -62.43
CA ARG A 459 -0.41 -0.23 -61.63
C ARG A 459 -0.05 0.95 -60.72
N ILE A 460 1.21 1.06 -60.29
CA ILE A 460 1.73 2.19 -59.53
C ILE A 460 1.90 3.37 -60.48
N ASP A 461 2.53 3.19 -61.64
CA ASP A 461 2.66 4.21 -62.69
C ASP A 461 1.29 4.69 -63.23
N ASP A 462 0.32 3.78 -63.40
CA ASP A 462 -1.08 4.11 -63.72
C ASP A 462 -1.77 4.85 -62.55
N LYS A 463 -1.42 4.47 -61.31
CA LYS A 463 -1.66 5.21 -60.04
C LYS A 463 -1.19 6.67 -60.11
N ASP A 464 0.07 6.84 -60.45
CA ASP A 464 0.80 8.11 -60.34
C ASP A 464 0.53 9.05 -61.51
N SER A 465 0.20 8.50 -62.68
CA SER A 465 -0.34 9.29 -63.79
C SER A 465 -1.72 9.91 -63.49
N THR A 466 -2.39 9.52 -62.39
CA THR A 466 -3.63 10.15 -61.90
C THR A 466 -3.43 11.09 -60.70
N ARG A 467 -2.21 11.24 -60.16
CA ARG A 467 -1.91 12.16 -59.05
C ARG A 467 -0.66 12.98 -59.35
N GLU A 468 -0.89 14.23 -59.74
CA GLU A 468 0.13 15.26 -60.00
C GLU A 468 1.29 15.25 -58.98
N GLU A 469 2.51 15.13 -59.53
CA GLU A 469 3.89 15.54 -59.17
C GLU A 469 4.31 15.98 -57.75
N SER A 470 3.42 16.15 -56.77
CA SER A 470 3.80 16.62 -55.42
C SER A 470 4.30 15.51 -54.48
N TYR A 471 3.98 14.24 -54.74
CA TYR A 471 4.31 13.13 -53.82
C TYR A 471 5.74 12.57 -54.04
N TYR A 472 6.31 12.76 -55.23
CA TYR A 472 7.58 12.13 -55.63
C TYR A 472 8.84 12.88 -55.21
N GLN A 473 8.73 14.12 -54.75
CA GLN A 473 9.89 14.88 -54.27
C GLN A 473 10.41 14.40 -52.89
N GLN A 474 9.70 13.50 -52.18
CA GLN A 474 10.14 13.01 -50.87
C GLN A 474 10.90 11.68 -50.90
N TYR A 475 10.90 10.93 -52.01
CA TYR A 475 11.52 9.60 -52.10
C TYR A 475 12.70 9.47 -53.09
N LEU A 476 13.05 10.55 -53.79
CA LEU A 476 14.11 10.58 -54.82
C LEU A 476 15.41 11.29 -54.40
N VAL A 477 15.71 11.33 -53.10
CA VAL A 477 16.99 11.88 -52.58
C VAL A 477 17.81 10.79 -51.88
N VAL A 478 18.07 9.64 -52.51
CA VAL A 478 19.15 8.74 -52.08
C VAL A 478 19.77 7.97 -53.26
N VAL A 479 20.02 8.58 -54.42
CA VAL A 479 21.06 8.07 -55.33
C VAL A 479 21.63 9.23 -56.12
N GLU A 480 22.60 9.96 -55.57
CA GLU A 480 23.71 10.49 -56.36
C GLU A 480 24.81 11.08 -55.46
N LYS A 481 26.02 10.54 -55.68
CA LYS A 481 27.37 10.98 -55.25
C LYS A 481 27.90 10.43 -53.92
N CYS A 482 28.78 9.42 -54.04
CA CYS A 482 30.24 9.61 -53.98
C CYS A 482 30.98 8.30 -54.32
N PRO A 483 32.26 8.39 -54.72
CA PRO A 483 32.82 8.02 -56.04
C PRO A 483 32.84 6.53 -56.40
#